data_AF-A0A480AT02-F1
#
_entry.id   AF-A0A480AT02-F1
#
_cell.length_a   1.000
_cell.length_b   1.000
_cell.length_c   1.000
_cell.angle_alpha   90.00
_cell.angle_beta   90.00
_cell.angle_gamma   90.00
#
_symmetry.space_group_name_H-M   'P 1'
#
loop_
_entity.id
_entity.type
_entity.pdbx_description
1 polymer ?
#
loop_
_entity_poly.entity_id
_entity_poly.type
_entity_poly.pdbx_seq_one_letter_code
_entity_poly.pdbx_strand_id
1 'polypeptide(L)'
;MTDAADPSDPSDDAIARHLRAGRTLEAPPDAVLLRAMAVWRPRTAAAPAAHPLVRAAGALVRRLQAALSHDTGWAPVPAPGLRSTATAVRQLLYSTNGIDIDLRIQPPDSRSGAGWQVHGQLLGPVGAGQALLQCGSWSSSSPWNELCEFSFTPVPDGLCVLLLQGVDWETEIGPFDLQGTDNRA
;
A
#
# COMPACT_ATOMS: atom_id res chain seq x y z
N MET A 1 23.47 -13.29 -38.57
CA MET A 1 23.66 -13.84 -37.21
C MET A 1 22.27 -13.88 -36.61
N THR A 2 21.57 -15.00 -36.79
CA THR A 2 20.16 -15.17 -36.43
C THR A 2 20.05 -15.38 -34.92
N ASP A 3 19.21 -14.55 -34.32
CA ASP A 3 18.83 -14.55 -32.91
C ASP A 3 18.28 -15.92 -32.51
N ALA A 4 18.95 -16.59 -31.56
CA ALA A 4 18.52 -17.89 -31.07
C ALA A 4 17.36 -17.64 -30.09
N ALA A 5 16.14 -17.95 -30.52
CA ALA A 5 14.94 -17.83 -29.71
C ALA A 5 15.15 -18.48 -28.33
N ASP A 6 14.84 -17.71 -27.27
CA ASP A 6 14.88 -18.17 -25.89
C ASP A 6 13.97 -19.41 -25.74
N PRO A 7 14.52 -20.56 -25.31
CA PRO A 7 13.75 -21.80 -25.17
C PRO A 7 12.65 -21.73 -24.09
N SER A 8 12.59 -20.65 -23.32
CA SER A 8 11.56 -20.39 -22.32
C SER A 8 10.41 -19.49 -22.81
N ASP A 9 10.50 -18.92 -24.02
CA ASP A 9 9.40 -18.18 -24.63
C ASP A 9 8.38 -19.17 -25.22
N PRO A 10 7.14 -19.24 -24.69
CA PRO A 10 6.14 -20.15 -25.21
C PRO A 10 5.81 -19.76 -26.64
N SER A 11 5.93 -20.71 -27.57
CA SER A 11 5.55 -20.46 -28.97
C SER A 11 4.08 -20.02 -29.07
N ASP A 12 3.76 -19.25 -30.10
CA ASP A 12 2.38 -18.81 -30.38
C ASP A 12 1.37 -19.96 -30.38
N ASP A 13 1.79 -21.15 -30.84
CA ASP A 13 0.97 -22.36 -30.82
C ASP A 13 0.74 -22.90 -29.40
N ALA A 14 1.73 -22.79 -28.52
CA ALA A 14 1.60 -23.16 -27.11
C ALA A 14 0.65 -22.19 -26.39
N ILE A 15 0.78 -20.89 -26.66
CA ILE A 15 -0.14 -19.86 -26.14
C ILE A 15 -1.55 -20.10 -26.66
N ALA A 16 -1.74 -20.30 -27.96
CA ALA A 16 -3.03 -20.56 -28.58
C ALA A 16 -3.71 -21.82 -28.02
N ARG A 17 -2.92 -22.87 -27.74
CA ARG A 17 -3.42 -24.10 -27.10
C ARG A 17 -3.89 -23.85 -25.67
N HIS A 18 -3.13 -23.07 -24.89
CA HIS A 18 -3.49 -22.70 -23.53
C HIS A 18 -4.77 -21.85 -23.49
N LEU A 19 -4.90 -20.87 -24.40
CA LEU A 19 -6.09 -20.03 -24.52
C LEU A 19 -7.33 -20.84 -24.92
N ARG A 20 -7.19 -21.86 -25.79
CA ARG A 20 -8.29 -22.77 -26.15
C ARG A 20 -8.69 -23.66 -24.97
N ALA A 21 -7.73 -24.18 -24.20
CA ALA A 21 -7.99 -24.96 -22.99
C ALA A 21 -8.62 -24.11 -21.86
N GLY A 22 -8.26 -22.83 -21.76
CA GLY A 22 -8.90 -21.89 -20.83
C GLY A 22 -10.37 -21.61 -21.16
N ARG A 23 -10.76 -21.68 -22.43
CA ARG A 23 -12.16 -21.48 -22.88
C ARG A 23 -13.09 -22.65 -22.55
N THR A 24 -12.55 -23.80 -22.14
CA THR A 24 -13.34 -24.94 -21.64
C THR A 24 -13.49 -24.93 -20.13
N LEU A 25 -12.90 -23.96 -19.43
CA LEU A 25 -13.14 -23.79 -18.00
C LEU A 25 -14.59 -23.32 -17.80
N GLU A 26 -15.31 -24.03 -16.95
CA GLU A 26 -16.64 -23.63 -16.52
C GLU A 26 -16.54 -22.26 -15.83
N ALA A 27 -17.49 -21.38 -16.13
CA ALA A 27 -17.56 -20.10 -15.45
C ALA A 27 -17.66 -20.36 -13.94
N PRO A 28 -16.89 -19.64 -13.10
CA PRO A 28 -17.02 -19.80 -11.66
C PRO A 28 -18.46 -19.47 -11.25
N PRO A 29 -19.05 -20.19 -10.28
CA PRO A 29 -20.40 -19.92 -9.83
C PRO A 29 -20.58 -18.45 -9.44
N ASP A 30 -21.73 -17.85 -9.76
CA ASP A 30 -22.01 -16.42 -9.52
C ASP A 30 -21.70 -16.00 -8.08
N ALA A 31 -21.95 -16.86 -7.10
CA ALA A 31 -21.64 -16.58 -5.70
C ALA A 31 -20.14 -16.30 -5.46
N VAL A 32 -19.24 -16.98 -6.19
CA VAL A 32 -17.78 -16.77 -6.11
C VAL A 32 -17.40 -15.45 -6.76
N LEU A 33 -17.96 -15.13 -7.92
CA LEU A 33 -17.75 -13.84 -8.59
C LEU A 33 -18.25 -12.68 -7.73
N LEU A 34 -19.47 -12.77 -7.20
CA LEU A 34 -20.06 -11.75 -6.34
C LEU A 34 -19.27 -11.57 -5.04
N ARG A 35 -18.74 -12.65 -4.47
CA ARG A 35 -17.89 -12.59 -3.28
C ARG A 35 -16.54 -11.95 -3.60
N ALA A 36 -15.89 -12.30 -4.71
CA ALA A 36 -14.64 -11.69 -5.16
C ALA A 36 -14.84 -10.18 -5.45
N MET A 37 -15.94 -9.81 -6.10
CA MET A 37 -16.29 -8.41 -6.32
C MET A 37 -16.58 -7.67 -5.00
N ALA A 38 -17.18 -8.34 -4.01
CA ALA A 38 -17.46 -7.75 -2.71
C ALA A 38 -16.20 -7.43 -1.91
N VAL A 39 -15.10 -8.18 -2.12
CA VAL A 39 -13.79 -7.86 -1.52
C VAL A 39 -13.27 -6.51 -2.00
N TRP A 40 -13.56 -6.13 -3.25
CA TRP A 40 -13.11 -4.85 -3.85
C TRP A 40 -14.17 -3.76 -3.88
N ARG A 41 -15.34 -3.93 -3.24
CA ARG A 41 -16.32 -2.85 -3.22
C ARG A 41 -15.80 -1.71 -2.35
N PRO A 42 -15.50 -0.52 -2.91
CA PRO A 42 -15.21 0.64 -2.09
C PRO A 42 -16.44 0.89 -1.23
N ARG A 43 -16.25 0.93 0.08
CA ARG A 43 -17.31 1.27 1.02
C ARG A 43 -17.61 2.73 0.80
N THR A 44 -18.62 3.03 -0.03
CA THR A 44 -19.14 4.37 -0.20
C THR A 44 -19.80 4.79 1.11
N ALA A 45 -19.03 5.40 1.99
CA ALA A 45 -19.59 6.20 3.06
C ALA A 45 -20.32 7.36 2.39
N ALA A 46 -21.64 7.39 2.47
CA ALA A 46 -22.42 8.53 2.03
C ALA A 46 -21.93 9.76 2.82
N ALA A 47 -21.24 10.68 2.14
CA ALA A 47 -20.81 11.93 2.73
C ALA A 47 -22.07 12.74 3.09
N PRO A 48 -22.24 13.19 4.35
CA PRO A 48 -23.30 14.13 4.67
C PRO A 48 -23.03 15.44 3.92
N ALA A 49 -24.06 15.97 3.25
CA ALA A 49 -23.97 17.26 2.58
C ALA A 49 -23.59 18.34 3.61
N ALA A 50 -22.49 19.04 3.40
CA ALA A 50 -22.00 20.05 4.33
C ALA A 50 -22.97 21.25 4.40
N HIS A 51 -23.27 21.69 5.62
CA HIS A 51 -24.15 22.82 5.92
C HIS A 51 -23.53 24.14 5.41
N PRO A 52 -24.30 25.07 4.82
CA PRO A 52 -23.78 26.28 4.15
C PRO A 52 -22.91 27.19 5.03
N LEU A 53 -23.08 27.16 6.36
CA LEU A 53 -22.24 27.91 7.31
C LEU A 53 -20.78 27.42 7.39
N VAL A 54 -20.52 26.14 7.08
CA VAL A 54 -19.17 25.55 7.07
C VAL A 54 -18.32 26.08 5.91
N ARG A 55 -18.93 26.61 4.84
CA ARG A 55 -18.19 27.22 3.72
C ARG A 55 -17.66 28.63 4.04
N ALA A 56 -18.16 29.28 5.09
CA ALA A 56 -17.86 30.69 5.40
C ALA A 56 -16.79 30.89 6.50
N ALA A 57 -16.53 29.87 7.32
CA ALA A 57 -15.43 29.85 8.28
C ALA A 57 -14.23 29.12 7.64
N GLY A 58 -13.00 29.60 7.87
CA GLY A 58 -11.78 29.01 7.31
C GLY A 58 -11.76 27.49 7.35
N ALA A 59 -11.31 26.88 6.25
CA ALA A 59 -11.48 25.48 5.86
C ALA A 59 -11.61 24.51 7.04
N LEU A 60 -12.83 24.00 7.25
CA LEU A 60 -13.06 22.84 8.09
C LEU A 60 -12.36 21.64 7.44
N VAL A 61 -11.16 21.30 7.93
CA VAL A 61 -10.44 20.09 7.51
C VAL A 61 -11.27 18.89 7.95
N ARG A 62 -11.66 18.04 7.00
CA ARG A 62 -12.37 16.80 7.30
C ARG A 62 -11.38 15.77 7.82
N ARG A 63 -11.52 15.35 9.08
CA ARG A 63 -10.79 14.19 9.60
C ARG A 63 -11.45 12.90 9.13
N LEU A 64 -10.72 12.14 8.34
CA LEU A 64 -11.11 10.85 7.80
C LEU A 64 -10.57 9.73 8.69
N GLN A 65 -11.26 8.58 8.68
CA GLN A 65 -10.81 7.39 9.39
C GLN A 65 -10.40 6.32 8.38
N ALA A 66 -9.11 6.02 8.35
CA ALA A 66 -8.55 4.93 7.56
C ALA A 66 -8.82 3.58 8.24
N ALA A 67 -9.36 2.64 7.48
CA ALA A 67 -9.57 1.26 7.92
C ALA A 67 -8.49 0.36 7.29
N LEU A 68 -7.78 -0.41 8.12
CA LEU A 68 -6.83 -1.42 7.67
C LEU A 68 -7.60 -2.60 7.06
N SER A 69 -7.34 -2.89 5.79
CA SER A 69 -7.96 -4.00 5.06
C SER A 69 -7.00 -5.19 4.89
N HIS A 70 -5.70 -4.93 4.82
CA HIS A 70 -4.69 -5.97 4.65
C HIS A 70 -3.38 -5.61 5.36
N ASP A 71 -2.75 -6.61 5.98
CA ASP A 71 -1.41 -6.55 6.55
C ASP A 71 -0.72 -7.86 6.23
N THR A 72 0.39 -7.82 5.47
CA THR A 72 1.16 -9.03 5.15
C THR A 72 1.89 -9.58 6.37
N GLY A 73 2.01 -8.79 7.44
CA GLY A 73 2.92 -9.04 8.54
C GLY A 73 4.38 -9.04 8.07
N TRP A 74 5.26 -9.48 8.96
CA TRP A 74 6.64 -9.77 8.61
C TRP A 74 6.72 -11.21 8.08
N ALA A 75 7.02 -11.37 6.80
CA ALA A 75 7.29 -12.70 6.25
C ALA A 75 8.58 -13.26 6.89
N PRO A 76 8.59 -14.50 7.40
CA PRO A 76 9.82 -15.13 7.87
C PRO A 76 10.81 -15.25 6.70
N VAL A 77 12.10 -15.09 7.02
CA VAL A 77 13.19 -15.30 6.06
C VAL A 77 12.99 -16.68 5.41
N PRO A 78 12.96 -16.77 4.06
CA PRO A 78 12.76 -18.05 3.38
C PRO A 78 13.80 -19.07 3.83
N ALA A 79 13.40 -20.33 3.97
CA ALA A 79 14.32 -21.42 4.25
C ALA A 79 15.46 -21.44 3.21
N PRO A 80 16.69 -21.81 3.61
CA PRO A 80 17.83 -21.88 2.69
C PRO A 80 17.49 -22.72 1.45
N GLY A 81 17.66 -22.15 0.25
CA GLY A 81 17.39 -22.84 -1.02
C GLY A 81 16.19 -22.30 -1.81
N LEU A 82 15.34 -21.47 -1.21
CA LEU A 82 14.38 -20.67 -1.99
C LEU A 82 15.10 -19.51 -2.67
N ARG A 83 15.07 -19.44 -4.00
CA ARG A 83 15.55 -18.30 -4.79
C ARG A 83 14.57 -17.12 -4.73
N SER A 84 14.19 -16.70 -3.53
CA SER A 84 13.53 -15.42 -3.33
C SER A 84 14.53 -14.49 -2.68
N THR A 85 14.87 -13.39 -3.35
CA THR A 85 15.49 -12.23 -2.71
C THR A 85 14.42 -11.55 -1.84
N ALA A 86 13.94 -12.25 -0.82
CA ALA A 86 12.93 -11.72 0.09
C ALA A 86 13.62 -10.75 1.04
N THR A 87 13.81 -9.51 0.61
CA THR A 87 13.79 -8.41 1.57
C THR A 87 12.41 -8.44 2.21
N ALA A 88 12.34 -8.66 3.52
CA ALA A 88 11.09 -8.72 4.25
C ALA A 88 10.41 -7.35 4.13
N VAL A 89 9.47 -7.20 3.21
CA VAL A 89 8.65 -5.98 3.09
C VAL A 89 7.32 -6.28 3.76
N ARG A 90 6.95 -5.46 4.74
CA ARG A 90 5.60 -5.46 5.30
C ARG A 90 4.76 -4.47 4.51
N GLN A 91 3.68 -4.97 3.93
CA GLN A 91 2.71 -4.16 3.20
C GLN A 91 1.41 -4.05 4.00
N LEU A 92 0.93 -2.82 4.14
CA LEU A 92 -0.29 -2.45 4.84
C LEU A 92 -1.19 -1.72 3.85
N LEU A 93 -2.42 -2.20 3.68
CA LEU A 93 -3.42 -1.54 2.84
C LEU A 93 -4.50 -0.93 3.71
N TYR A 94 -4.74 0.35 3.54
CA TYR A 94 -5.83 1.08 4.19
C TYR A 94 -6.79 1.62 3.15
N SER A 95 -8.03 1.89 3.57
CA SER A 95 -8.98 2.65 2.75
C SER A 95 -9.75 3.65 3.59
N THR A 96 -10.09 4.78 2.98
CA THR A 96 -10.94 5.81 3.58
C THR A 96 -11.63 6.65 2.51
N ASN A 97 -12.94 6.83 2.65
CA ASN A 97 -13.74 7.75 1.82
C ASN A 97 -13.36 7.80 0.30
N GLY A 98 -13.15 6.65 -0.33
CA GLY A 98 -12.79 6.56 -1.76
C GLY A 98 -11.30 6.74 -2.10
N ILE A 99 -10.43 6.75 -1.09
CA ILE A 99 -8.97 6.78 -1.19
C ILE A 99 -8.46 5.45 -0.62
N ASP A 100 -7.68 4.73 -1.42
CA ASP A 100 -6.91 3.58 -0.97
C ASP A 100 -5.46 4.02 -0.72
N ILE A 101 -4.84 3.47 0.33
CA ILE A 101 -3.49 3.82 0.77
C ILE A 101 -2.68 2.54 0.86
N ASP A 102 -1.63 2.44 0.04
CA ASP A 102 -0.62 1.39 0.11
C ASP A 102 0.58 1.90 0.92
N LEU A 103 0.89 1.27 2.05
CA LEU A 103 2.02 1.60 2.91
C LEU A 103 2.96 0.40 2.98
N ARG A 104 4.23 0.62 2.64
CA ARG A 104 5.28 -0.39 2.60
C ARG A 104 6.41 -0.02 3.55
N ILE A 105 6.79 -0.98 4.37
CA ILE A 105 7.83 -0.84 5.38
C ILE A 105 8.93 -1.85 5.06
N GLN A 106 10.16 -1.36 4.93
CA GLN A 106 11.33 -2.18 4.68
C GLN A 106 12.33 -2.03 5.82
N PRO A 107 12.96 -3.14 6.27
CA PRO A 107 13.98 -3.09 7.31
C PRO A 107 15.20 -2.30 6.83
N PRO A 108 16.05 -1.85 7.77
CA PRO A 108 17.33 -1.25 7.43
C PRO A 108 18.11 -2.14 6.46
N ASP A 109 18.58 -1.54 5.36
CA ASP A 109 19.52 -2.17 4.43
C ASP A 109 20.85 -1.45 4.52
N SER A 110 21.91 -2.24 4.62
CA SER A 110 23.33 -1.86 4.48
C SER A 110 23.64 -0.82 3.40
N ARG A 111 22.86 -0.75 2.30
CA ARG A 111 23.09 0.22 1.21
C ARG A 111 22.40 1.57 1.42
N SER A 112 21.29 1.61 2.16
CA SER A 112 20.41 2.79 2.24
C SER A 112 20.50 3.52 3.59
N GLY A 113 21.19 2.94 4.57
CA GLY A 113 21.43 3.54 5.89
C GLY A 113 20.96 2.65 7.04
N ALA A 114 21.28 3.06 8.27
CA ALA A 114 21.02 2.28 9.48
C ALA A 114 19.57 2.35 10.01
N GLY A 115 18.59 2.72 9.17
CA GLY A 115 17.19 2.91 9.59
C GLY A 115 16.18 2.31 8.62
N TRP A 116 14.95 2.20 9.08
CA TRP A 116 13.81 1.72 8.30
C TRP A 116 13.56 2.61 7.10
N GLN A 117 12.93 2.02 6.08
CA GLN A 117 12.41 2.75 4.94
C GLN A 117 10.89 2.61 4.95
N VAL A 118 10.20 3.76 4.94
CA VAL A 118 8.74 3.81 4.89
C VAL A 118 8.34 4.51 3.60
N HIS A 119 7.61 3.79 2.75
CA HIS A 119 7.11 4.28 1.48
C HIS A 119 5.60 4.15 1.46
N GLY A 120 4.90 5.10 0.84
CA GLY A 120 3.48 4.92 0.60
C GLY A 120 2.99 5.59 -0.66
N GLN A 121 1.82 5.16 -1.10
CA GLN A 121 1.12 5.68 -2.25
C GLN A 121 -0.36 5.82 -1.93
N LEU A 122 -0.95 6.94 -2.36
CA LEU A 122 -2.38 7.16 -2.30
C LEU A 122 -2.99 6.90 -3.69
N LEU A 123 -4.08 6.15 -3.73
CA LEU A 123 -4.83 5.83 -4.94
C LEU A 123 -6.26 6.38 -4.80
N GLY A 124 -6.67 7.21 -5.75
CA GLY A 124 -7.99 7.85 -5.74
C GLY A 124 -7.92 9.31 -6.17
N PRO A 125 -9.00 10.09 -5.95
CA PRO A 125 -9.05 11.51 -6.28
C PRO A 125 -8.30 12.34 -5.23
N VAL A 126 -7.00 12.09 -5.12
CA VAL A 126 -6.11 12.79 -4.19
C VAL A 126 -5.41 13.93 -4.92
N GLY A 127 -5.59 15.15 -4.41
CA GLY A 127 -4.86 16.33 -4.89
C GLY A 127 -3.47 16.40 -4.27
N ALA A 128 -2.83 17.57 -4.37
CA ALA A 128 -1.58 17.84 -3.66
C ALA A 128 -1.75 17.75 -2.13
N GLY A 129 -0.66 17.41 -1.45
CA GLY A 129 -0.61 17.31 0.00
C GLY A 129 0.69 16.69 0.50
N GLN A 130 0.69 16.25 1.75
CA GLN A 130 1.89 15.77 2.41
C GLN A 130 1.61 14.67 3.43
N ALA A 131 2.62 13.84 3.63
CA ALA A 131 2.70 12.85 4.68
C ALA A 131 3.59 13.36 5.81
N LEU A 132 3.16 13.22 7.06
CA LEU A 132 3.96 13.48 8.25
C LEU A 132 4.10 12.19 9.03
N LEU A 133 5.33 11.72 9.21
CA LEU A 133 5.63 10.53 9.98
C LEU A 133 6.24 10.95 11.32
N GLN A 134 5.65 10.49 12.42
CA GLN A 134 6.19 10.66 13.76
C GLN A 134 6.51 9.29 14.36
N CYS A 135 7.72 9.11 14.86
CA CYS A 135 8.18 7.89 15.54
C CYS A 135 8.87 8.31 16.85
N GLY A 136 8.19 8.11 17.98
CA GLY A 136 8.65 8.63 19.27
C GLY A 136 8.86 10.16 19.23
N SER A 137 10.08 10.62 19.52
CA SER A 137 10.47 12.03 19.44
C SER A 137 10.97 12.48 18.05
N TRP A 138 11.12 11.55 17.12
CA TRP A 138 11.53 11.84 15.75
C TRP A 138 10.29 12.12 14.89
N SER A 139 10.40 13.10 13.99
CA SER A 139 9.35 13.40 13.02
C SER A 139 9.94 13.90 11.72
N SER A 140 9.27 13.59 10.61
CA SER A 140 9.61 14.11 9.28
C SER A 140 8.35 14.36 8.45
N SER A 141 8.44 15.26 7.49
CA SER A 141 7.38 15.54 6.51
C SER A 141 7.88 15.29 5.10
N SER A 142 7.01 14.75 4.24
CA SER A 142 7.29 14.43 2.86
C SER A 142 6.07 14.78 2.00
N PRO A 143 6.12 15.81 1.13
CA PRO A 143 5.06 16.01 0.15
C PRO A 143 5.02 14.80 -0.79
N TRP A 144 3.82 14.37 -1.18
CA TRP A 144 3.74 13.34 -2.20
C TRP A 144 3.96 13.91 -3.60
N ASN A 145 4.52 13.10 -4.49
CA ASN A 145 4.82 13.48 -5.88
C ASN A 145 3.56 13.46 -6.78
N GLU A 146 3.73 13.63 -8.09
CA GLU A 146 2.65 13.59 -9.08
C GLU A 146 1.92 12.25 -9.15
N LEU A 147 2.58 11.16 -8.74
CA LEU A 147 2.00 9.81 -8.63
C LEU A 147 1.40 9.54 -7.25
N CYS A 148 1.31 10.58 -6.41
CA CYS A 148 0.86 10.53 -5.02
C CYS A 148 1.66 9.55 -4.15
N GLU A 149 2.96 9.44 -4.44
CA GLU A 149 3.92 8.64 -3.66
C GLU A 149 4.70 9.52 -2.68
N PHE A 150 4.95 9.01 -1.48
CA PHE A 150 5.79 9.64 -0.47
C PHE A 150 6.77 8.62 0.12
N SER A 151 7.87 9.13 0.68
CA SER A 151 8.88 8.28 1.31
C SER A 151 9.58 8.97 2.48
N PHE A 152 10.06 8.13 3.41
CA PHE A 152 10.89 8.50 4.53
C PHE A 152 12.06 7.52 4.65
N THR A 153 13.28 8.06 4.61
CA THR A 153 14.51 7.29 4.83
C THR A 153 15.62 8.22 5.35
N PRO A 154 16.40 7.83 6.36
CA PRO A 154 16.16 6.70 7.27
C PRO A 154 15.10 7.04 8.33
N VAL A 155 14.30 6.06 8.74
CA VAL A 155 13.34 6.16 9.86
C VAL A 155 13.87 5.37 11.07
N PRO A 156 13.90 5.95 12.28
CA PRO A 156 14.36 5.24 13.47
C PRO A 156 13.34 4.20 13.96
N ASP A 157 13.80 3.28 14.81
CA ASP A 157 12.93 2.36 15.54
C ASP A 157 11.94 3.13 16.45
N GLY A 158 10.76 2.54 16.63
CA GLY A 158 9.76 2.99 17.59
C GLY A 158 8.32 2.89 17.11
N LEU A 159 7.41 3.29 18.00
CA LEU A 159 5.99 3.40 17.69
C LEU A 159 5.76 4.63 16.80
N CYS A 160 5.22 4.38 15.61
CA CYS A 160 5.02 5.39 14.60
C CYS A 160 3.54 5.68 14.34
N VAL A 161 3.24 6.94 14.03
CA VAL A 161 1.95 7.43 13.54
C VAL A 161 2.21 8.24 12.26
N LEU A 162 1.39 7.99 11.26
CA LEU A 162 1.45 8.66 9.96
C LEU A 162 0.20 9.52 9.77
N LEU A 163 0.38 10.82 9.56
CA LEU A 163 -0.69 11.75 9.23
C LEU A 163 -0.58 12.11 7.74
N LEU A 164 -1.63 11.84 6.97
CA LEU A 164 -1.74 12.28 5.58
C LEU A 164 -2.64 13.50 5.53
N GLN A 165 -2.17 14.59 4.93
CA GLN A 165 -2.87 15.86 4.84
C GLN A 165 -3.05 16.26 3.38
N GLY A 166 -4.29 16.25 2.92
CA GLY A 166 -4.69 16.86 1.67
C GLY A 166 -5.15 18.31 1.87
N VAL A 167 -5.67 18.93 0.81
CA VAL A 167 -6.09 20.34 0.81
C VAL A 167 -7.20 20.63 1.85
N ASP A 168 -8.16 19.72 1.99
CA ASP A 168 -9.35 19.92 2.83
C ASP A 168 -9.67 18.69 3.70
N TRP A 169 -8.72 17.77 3.84
CA TRP A 169 -8.90 16.54 4.61
C TRP A 169 -7.58 16.09 5.24
N GLU A 170 -7.70 15.33 6.32
CA GLU A 170 -6.58 14.63 6.92
C GLU A 170 -7.01 13.21 7.32
N THR A 171 -6.09 12.25 7.30
CA THR A 171 -6.31 10.93 7.89
C THR A 171 -5.08 10.51 8.66
N GLU A 172 -5.30 9.90 9.81
CA GLU A 172 -4.26 9.30 10.63
C GLU A 172 -4.20 7.80 10.35
N ILE A 173 -2.98 7.25 10.30
CA ILE A 173 -2.67 5.84 10.13
C ILE A 173 -1.77 5.40 11.26
N GLY A 174 -2.15 4.28 11.88
CA GLY A 174 -1.40 3.68 12.98
C GLY A 174 -2.19 3.70 14.31
N PRO A 175 -1.48 3.51 15.44
CA PRO A 175 -0.03 3.37 15.51
C PRO A 175 0.47 2.04 14.88
N PHE A 176 1.69 2.04 14.33
CA PHE A 176 2.40 0.84 13.90
C PHE A 176 3.83 0.86 14.41
N ASP A 177 4.39 -0.32 14.70
CA ASP A 177 5.67 -0.43 15.37
C ASP A 177 6.79 -0.80 14.39
N LEU A 178 7.91 -0.09 14.50
CA LEU A 178 9.16 -0.34 13.79
C LEU A 178 10.19 -0.81 14.81
N GLN A 179 10.32 -2.12 14.99
CA GLN A 179 11.34 -2.69 15.88
C GLN A 179 12.32 -3.50 15.05
N GLY A 180 13.61 -3.21 15.20
CA GLY A 180 14.65 -4.11 14.71
C GLY A 180 14.35 -5.53 15.18
N THR A 181 14.47 -6.52 14.29
CA THR A 181 14.30 -7.92 14.66
C THR A 181 15.45 -8.36 15.57
N ASP A 182 15.43 -7.94 16.83
CA ASP A 182 16.17 -8.60 17.89
C ASP A 182 15.38 -9.85 18.26
N ASN A 183 15.82 -10.93 17.62
CA ASN A 183 15.61 -12.32 17.95
C ASN A 183 15.13 -12.53 19.40
N ARG A 184 13.83 -12.75 19.60
CA ARG A 184 13.36 -13.39 20.84
C ARG A 184 13.81 -14.86 20.77
N ALA A 185 14.81 -15.14 21.60
CA ALA A 185 15.38 -16.46 21.88
C ALA A 185 14.33 -17.53 22.20
#